data_AF-A0A534YH01-F1
#
_entry.id   AF-A0A534YH01-F1
#
_cell.length_a   1.000
_cell.length_b   1.000
_cell.length_c   1.000
_cell.angle_alpha   90.00
_cell.angle_beta   90.00
_cell.angle_gamma   90.00
#
_symmetry.space_group_name_H-M   'P 1'
#
loop_
_entity.id
_entity.type
_entity.pdbx_description
1 polymer ?
#
loop_
_entity_poly.entity_id
_entity_poly.type
_entity_poly.pdbx_seq_one_letter_code
_entity_poly.pdbx_strand_id
1 'polypeptide(L)'
;GFTVLPYCSDDPVLCRKLEEAGCAAVMPLGAPIGSGLGLRNPYSLQMILDQAKVPVIVDAGVGTASDCAVCMEMGVAGLLVNTAISGAQDPVAMATAMKLATEAGRLAFRAGRIPRKLYGSASSPVTGIVGK
;
A
#
# COMPACT_ATOMS: atom_id res chain seq x y z
N GLY A 1 -5.05 11.19 -27.52
CA GLY A 1 -3.83 10.87 -26.75
C GLY A 1 -4.02 9.56 -26.00
N PHE A 2 -2.95 8.98 -25.47
CA PHE A 2 -3.01 7.76 -24.64
C PHE A 2 -3.22 8.12 -23.16
N THR A 3 -3.89 7.24 -22.40
CA THR A 3 -3.91 7.31 -20.93
C THR A 3 -2.73 6.52 -20.40
N VAL A 4 -1.61 7.20 -20.14
CA VAL A 4 -0.35 6.56 -19.77
C VAL A 4 -0.30 6.30 -18.27
N LEU A 5 -0.05 5.04 -17.90
CA LEU A 5 0.23 4.58 -16.55
C LEU A 5 1.65 3.96 -16.57
N PRO A 6 2.70 4.72 -16.20
CA PRO A 6 4.08 4.25 -16.29
C PRO A 6 4.45 3.40 -15.07
N TYR A 7 5.00 2.21 -15.32
CA TYR A 7 5.79 1.47 -14.33
C TYR A 7 7.13 2.18 -14.10
N CYS A 8 7.49 2.42 -12.86
CA CYS A 8 8.72 3.15 -12.51
C CYS A 8 9.37 2.65 -11.21
N SER A 9 10.59 3.11 -10.93
CA SER A 9 11.22 2.91 -9.63
C SER A 9 10.51 3.70 -8.52
N ASP A 10 10.84 3.40 -7.27
CA ASP A 10 10.40 4.13 -6.08
C ASP A 10 11.13 5.49 -5.90
N ASP A 11 11.58 6.13 -6.98
CA ASP A 11 12.21 7.46 -6.93
C ASP A 11 11.13 8.56 -6.98
N PRO A 12 10.99 9.40 -5.93
CA PRO A 12 10.03 10.49 -5.90
C PRO A 12 10.24 11.53 -7.01
N VAL A 13 11.48 11.79 -7.41
CA VAL A 13 11.79 12.75 -8.49
C VAL A 13 11.33 12.22 -9.83
N LEU A 14 11.54 10.93 -10.10
CA LEU A 14 11.07 10.29 -11.33
C LEU A 14 9.54 10.30 -11.40
N CYS A 15 8.87 9.92 -10.30
CA CYS A 15 7.40 9.92 -10.24
C CYS A 15 6.83 11.32 -10.53
N ARG A 16 7.41 12.37 -9.95
CA ARG A 16 7.01 13.75 -10.22
C ARG A 16 7.18 14.13 -11.69
N LYS A 17 8.32 13.78 -12.30
CA LYS A 17 8.56 14.07 -13.73
C LYS A 17 7.58 13.35 -14.64
N LEU A 18 7.19 12.12 -14.31
CA LEU A 18 6.18 11.36 -15.05
C LEU A 18 4.79 12.00 -14.94
N GLU A 19 4.42 12.47 -13.73
CA GLU A 19 3.21 13.28 -13.53
C GLU A 19 3.24 14.56 -14.37
N GLU A 20 4.34 15.34 -14.32
CA GLU A 20 4.53 16.57 -15.09
C GLU A 20 4.48 16.34 -16.61
N ALA A 21 4.85 15.14 -17.07
CA ALA A 21 4.72 14.74 -18.47
C ALA A 21 3.27 14.42 -18.89
N GLY A 22 2.30 14.47 -17.97
CA GLY A 22 0.89 14.24 -18.22
C GLY A 22 0.43 12.79 -18.05
N CYS A 23 1.19 11.96 -17.31
CA CYS A 23 0.75 10.61 -16.99
C CYS A 23 -0.52 10.63 -16.10
N ALA A 24 -1.44 9.71 -16.34
CA ALA A 24 -2.72 9.66 -15.63
C ALA A 24 -2.61 9.03 -14.23
N ALA A 25 -1.51 8.34 -13.96
CA ALA A 25 -1.12 7.77 -12.67
C ALA A 25 0.40 7.63 -12.66
N VAL A 26 0.98 7.24 -11.53
CA VAL A 26 2.35 6.74 -11.43
C VAL A 26 2.35 5.39 -10.74
N MET A 27 3.16 4.45 -11.23
CA MET A 27 3.18 3.08 -10.72
C MET A 27 4.56 2.67 -10.19
N PRO A 28 4.98 3.16 -9.00
CA PRO A 28 6.25 2.79 -8.41
C PRO A 28 6.25 1.34 -7.91
N LEU A 29 7.41 0.70 -8.03
CA LEU A 29 7.63 -0.65 -7.51
C LEU A 29 7.72 -0.73 -5.99
N GLY A 30 7.19 -1.81 -5.40
CA GLY A 30 7.43 -2.13 -3.99
C GLY A 30 8.76 -2.86 -3.75
N ALA A 31 9.10 -3.77 -4.68
CA ALA A 31 10.31 -4.56 -4.77
C ALA A 31 10.47 -5.10 -6.20
N PRO A 32 11.62 -5.71 -6.57
CA PRO A 32 11.81 -6.29 -7.90
C PRO A 32 10.67 -7.24 -8.30
N ILE A 33 10.28 -7.19 -9.58
CA ILE A 33 9.18 -8.00 -10.12
C ILE A 33 9.40 -9.49 -9.83
N GLY A 34 8.36 -10.15 -9.36
CA GLY A 34 8.37 -11.58 -9.04
C GLY A 34 9.14 -11.99 -7.79
N SER A 35 9.75 -11.05 -7.06
CA SER A 35 10.52 -11.37 -5.84
C SER A 35 9.66 -11.76 -4.65
N GLY A 36 8.42 -11.30 -4.59
CA GLY A 36 7.51 -11.52 -3.46
C GLY A 36 8.00 -10.93 -2.14
N LEU A 37 8.91 -9.95 -2.19
CA LEU A 37 9.50 -9.37 -0.98
C LEU A 37 8.52 -8.45 -0.23
N GLY A 38 7.51 -7.90 -0.90
CA GLY A 38 6.63 -6.86 -0.35
C GLY A 38 7.22 -5.46 -0.51
N LEU A 39 6.69 -4.48 0.23
CA LEU A 39 7.21 -3.12 0.20
C LEU A 39 8.58 -3.06 0.91
N ARG A 40 9.64 -2.66 0.19
CA ARG A 40 11.00 -2.56 0.75
C ARG A 40 11.38 -1.17 1.22
N ASN A 41 10.79 -0.14 0.64
CA ASN A 41 11.11 1.23 0.98
C ASN A 41 9.85 2.06 1.22
N PRO A 42 9.23 1.93 2.41
CA PRO A 42 8.02 2.68 2.73
C PRO A 42 8.26 4.19 2.79
N TYR A 43 9.48 4.64 3.04
CA TYR A 43 9.79 6.07 3.12
C TYR A 43 9.72 6.75 1.75
N SER A 44 10.32 6.13 0.72
CA SER A 44 10.19 6.62 -0.65
C SER A 44 8.74 6.64 -1.12
N LEU A 45 7.98 5.57 -0.84
CA LEU A 45 6.57 5.53 -1.20
C LEU A 45 5.77 6.65 -0.51
N GLN A 46 6.03 6.93 0.77
CA GLN A 46 5.40 8.05 1.47
C GLN A 46 5.75 9.39 0.81
N MET A 47 7.02 9.63 0.44
CA MET A 47 7.42 10.85 -0.25
C MET A 47 6.72 11.01 -1.61
N ILE A 48 6.50 9.91 -2.35
CA ILE A 48 5.72 9.93 -3.60
C ILE A 48 4.26 10.30 -3.29
N LEU A 49 3.64 9.65 -2.31
CA LEU A 49 2.25 9.89 -1.92
C LEU A 49 2.00 11.33 -1.45
N ASP A 50 2.93 11.92 -0.72
CA ASP A 50 2.82 13.29 -0.22
C ASP A 50 2.87 14.34 -1.34
N GLN A 51 3.49 14.01 -2.49
CA GLN A 51 3.74 14.94 -3.59
C GLN A 51 2.81 14.73 -4.78
N ALA A 52 2.39 13.49 -5.02
CA ALA A 52 1.64 13.10 -6.21
C ALA A 52 0.23 13.70 -6.20
N LYS A 53 -0.20 14.26 -7.34
CA LYS A 53 -1.59 14.71 -7.55
C LYS A 53 -2.40 13.75 -8.40
N VAL A 54 -1.72 12.78 -9.00
CA VAL A 54 -2.32 11.66 -9.73
C VAL A 54 -2.34 10.40 -8.86
N PRO A 55 -3.20 9.41 -9.15
CA PRO A 55 -3.20 8.15 -8.45
C PRO A 55 -1.82 7.49 -8.40
N VAL A 56 -1.40 7.07 -7.22
CA VAL A 56 -0.21 6.23 -7.02
C VAL A 56 -0.66 4.79 -6.88
N ILE A 57 -0.19 3.91 -7.76
CA ILE A 57 -0.52 2.47 -7.76
C ILE A 57 0.76 1.69 -7.48
N VAL A 58 0.81 0.89 -6.43
CA VAL A 58 2.00 0.05 -6.22
C VAL A 58 1.94 -1.12 -7.21
N ASP A 59 2.93 -1.19 -8.09
CA ASP A 59 3.05 -2.23 -9.11
C ASP A 59 4.29 -3.09 -8.86
N ALA A 60 4.09 -4.39 -8.68
CA ALA A 60 5.12 -5.37 -8.39
C ALA A 60 5.73 -5.34 -6.98
N GLY A 61 6.33 -6.47 -6.63
CA GLY A 61 7.05 -6.69 -5.37
C GLY A 61 6.21 -7.36 -4.29
N VAL A 62 4.90 -7.12 -4.21
CA VAL A 62 4.01 -7.80 -3.25
C VAL A 62 4.12 -9.33 -3.36
N GLY A 63 4.16 -10.02 -2.22
CA GLY A 63 4.26 -11.48 -2.13
C GLY A 63 3.07 -12.13 -1.44
N THR A 64 2.40 -11.42 -0.53
CA THR A 64 1.25 -11.95 0.21
C THR A 64 0.23 -10.86 0.56
N ALA A 65 -0.87 -11.27 1.18
CA ALA A 65 -1.99 -10.42 1.56
C ALA A 65 -1.56 -9.25 2.46
N SER A 66 -0.69 -9.47 3.46
CA SER A 66 -0.24 -8.40 4.36
C SER A 66 0.49 -7.27 3.65
N ASP A 67 1.21 -7.55 2.56
CA ASP A 67 1.88 -6.52 1.77
C ASP A 67 0.86 -5.59 1.11
N CYS A 68 -0.23 -6.16 0.59
CA CYS A 68 -1.33 -5.40 0.01
C CYS A 68 -1.97 -4.48 1.06
N ALA A 69 -2.25 -5.01 2.26
CA ALA A 69 -2.81 -4.24 3.35
C ALA A 69 -1.91 -3.07 3.75
N VAL A 70 -0.60 -3.30 3.93
CA VAL A 70 0.38 -2.25 4.31
C VAL A 70 0.43 -1.14 3.27
N CYS A 71 0.47 -1.46 1.97
CA CYS A 71 0.45 -0.45 0.91
C CYS A 71 -0.85 0.37 0.95
N MET A 72 -2.02 -0.27 1.09
CA MET A 72 -3.30 0.44 1.17
C MET A 72 -3.42 1.29 2.44
N GLU A 73 -2.88 0.84 3.57
CA GLU A 73 -2.81 1.60 4.82
C GLU A 73 -2.00 2.90 4.67
N MET A 74 -1.02 2.93 3.76
CA MET A 74 -0.22 4.14 3.48
C MET A 74 -0.96 5.15 2.60
N GLY A 75 -2.03 4.74 1.93
CA GLY A 75 -2.88 5.64 1.14
C GLY A 75 -2.73 5.52 -0.37
N VAL A 76 -2.08 4.48 -0.88
CA VAL A 76 -2.01 4.21 -2.32
C VAL A 76 -3.44 4.07 -2.90
N ALA A 77 -3.60 4.42 -4.17
CA ALA A 77 -4.89 4.35 -4.85
C ALA A 77 -5.29 2.92 -5.20
N GLY A 78 -4.30 2.04 -5.41
CA GLY A 78 -4.52 0.63 -5.68
C GLY A 78 -3.21 -0.15 -5.76
N LEU A 79 -3.32 -1.44 -6.05
CA LEU A 79 -2.20 -2.34 -6.31
C LEU A 79 -2.38 -3.04 -7.65
N LEU A 80 -1.28 -3.26 -8.35
CA LEU A 80 -1.20 -4.17 -9.49
C LEU A 80 -0.42 -5.42 -9.07
N VAL A 81 -1.09 -6.58 -9.13
CA VAL A 81 -0.54 -7.85 -8.61
C VAL A 81 -0.62 -8.94 -9.65
N ASN A 82 0.49 -9.66 -9.85
CA ASN A 82 0.56 -10.80 -10.77
C ASN A 82 1.22 -12.03 -10.10
N THR A 83 2.56 -12.06 -10.00
CA THR A 83 3.32 -13.26 -9.60
C THR A 83 2.88 -13.86 -8.27
N ALA A 84 2.50 -13.03 -7.30
CA ALA A 84 2.07 -13.52 -5.99
C ALA A 84 0.76 -14.33 -6.05
N ILE A 85 -0.12 -14.02 -7.01
CA ILE A 85 -1.35 -14.81 -7.25
C ILE A 85 -1.03 -15.97 -8.19
N SER A 86 -0.43 -15.69 -9.35
CA SER A 86 -0.22 -16.69 -10.40
C SER A 86 0.78 -17.78 -10.01
N GLY A 87 1.72 -17.47 -9.11
CA GLY A 87 2.72 -18.39 -8.59
C GLY A 87 2.35 -19.03 -7.25
N ALA A 88 1.17 -18.76 -6.71
CA ALA A 88 0.71 -19.39 -5.48
C ALA A 88 0.36 -20.87 -5.69
N GLN A 89 0.48 -21.69 -4.64
CA GLN A 89 0.01 -23.07 -4.66
C GLN A 89 -1.50 -23.18 -4.94
N ASP A 90 -2.27 -22.23 -4.38
CA ASP A 90 -3.69 -22.04 -4.67
C ASP A 90 -3.92 -20.57 -5.12
N PRO A 91 -3.94 -20.30 -6.44
CA PRO A 91 -4.13 -18.96 -6.97
C PRO A 91 -5.49 -18.33 -6.63
N VAL A 92 -6.56 -19.15 -6.53
CA VAL A 92 -7.91 -18.62 -6.26
C VAL A 92 -8.04 -18.20 -4.81
N ALA A 93 -7.53 -19.02 -3.89
CA ALA A 93 -7.44 -18.65 -2.48
C ALA A 93 -6.56 -17.41 -2.28
N MET A 94 -5.41 -17.33 -2.96
CA MET A 94 -4.52 -16.16 -2.85
C MET A 94 -5.15 -14.88 -3.42
N ALA A 95 -5.84 -14.96 -4.57
CA ALA A 95 -6.58 -13.83 -5.12
C ALA A 95 -7.65 -13.32 -4.14
N THR A 96 -8.36 -14.25 -3.50
CA THR A 96 -9.36 -13.92 -2.47
C THR A 96 -8.71 -13.23 -1.26
N ALA A 97 -7.58 -13.75 -0.79
CA ALA A 97 -6.85 -13.17 0.35
C ALA A 97 -6.36 -11.75 0.04
N MET A 98 -5.82 -11.51 -1.17
CA MET A 98 -5.33 -10.19 -1.58
C MET A 98 -6.46 -9.18 -1.76
N LYS A 99 -7.62 -9.60 -2.28
CA LYS A 99 -8.83 -8.76 -2.32
C LYS A 99 -9.19 -8.28 -0.92
N LEU A 100 -9.33 -9.21 0.03
CA LEU A 100 -9.73 -8.89 1.41
C LEU A 100 -8.71 -7.98 2.09
N ALA A 101 -7.41 -8.22 1.90
CA ALA A 101 -6.37 -7.37 2.45
C ALA A 101 -6.36 -5.95 1.86
N THR A 102 -6.63 -5.82 0.55
CA THR A 102 -6.74 -4.52 -0.11
C THR A 102 -7.94 -3.73 0.44
N GLU A 103 -9.09 -4.38 0.58
CA GLU A 103 -10.30 -3.77 1.17
C GLU A 103 -10.07 -3.37 2.63
N ALA A 104 -9.48 -4.26 3.43
CA ALA A 104 -9.16 -4.01 4.83
C ALA A 104 -8.16 -2.86 5.01
N GLY A 105 -7.06 -2.85 4.26
CA GLY A 105 -6.07 -1.78 4.33
C GLY A 105 -6.64 -0.43 3.89
N ARG A 106 -7.50 -0.40 2.87
CA ARG A 106 -8.17 0.85 2.45
C ARG A 106 -9.13 1.36 3.51
N LEU A 107 -9.87 0.45 4.16
CA LEU A 107 -10.74 0.79 5.26
C LEU A 107 -9.94 1.34 6.45
N ALA A 108 -8.82 0.72 6.80
CA ALA A 108 -7.92 1.15 7.87
C ALA A 108 -7.31 2.54 7.61
N PHE A 109 -6.89 2.83 6.37
CA PHE A 109 -6.43 4.16 5.97
C PHE A 109 -7.51 5.22 6.22
N ARG A 110 -8.75 4.96 5.79
CA ARG A 110 -9.88 5.88 5.97
C ARG A 110 -10.32 6.02 7.42
N ALA A 111 -10.19 4.95 8.21
CA ALA A 111 -10.58 4.95 9.62
C ALA A 111 -9.63 5.78 10.50
N GLY A 112 -8.40 6.04 10.05
CA GLY A 112 -7.41 6.80 10.82
C GLY A 112 -6.91 6.01 12.03
N ARG A 113 -5.91 5.15 11.81
CA ARG A 113 -5.32 4.34 12.89
C ARG A 113 -4.82 5.19 14.06
N ILE A 114 -4.81 4.60 15.25
CA ILE A 114 -4.19 5.22 16.42
C ILE A 114 -2.69 5.49 16.20
N PRO A 115 -2.13 6.55 16.83
CA PRO A 115 -0.70 6.81 16.76
C PRO A 115 0.10 5.69 17.43
N ARG A 116 1.28 5.39 16.87
CA ARG A 116 2.22 4.46 17.48
C ARG A 116 2.84 5.14 18.71
N LYS A 117 2.83 4.44 19.85
CA LYS A 117 3.50 4.87 21.09
C LYS A 117 4.60 3.86 21.41
N LEU A 118 5.71 4.35 21.95
CA LEU A 118 6.83 3.49 22.38
C LEU A 118 6.45 2.64 23.60
N TYR A 119 5.64 3.19 24.50
CA TYR A 119 5.19 2.52 25.72
C TYR A 119 3.67 2.32 25.69
N GLY A 120 3.23 1.15 26.15
CA GLY A 120 1.82 0.86 26.35
C GLY A 120 1.24 1.72 27.47
N SER A 121 0.05 2.26 27.25
CA SER A 121 -0.77 2.90 28.29
C SER A 121 -2.13 2.25 28.27
N ALA A 122 -2.69 1.95 29.45
CA ALA A 122 -4.05 1.42 29.53
C ALA A 122 -5.01 2.44 28.91
N SER A 123 -5.72 2.04 27.87
CA SER A 123 -6.69 2.87 27.15
C SER A 123 -8.11 2.74 27.68
N SER A 124 -8.35 1.79 28.59
CA SER A 124 -9.65 1.57 29.21
C SER A 124 -9.99 2.68 30.21
N PRO A 125 -11.20 3.26 30.19
CA PRO A 125 -11.63 4.21 31.19
C PRO A 125 -11.61 3.57 32.59
N VAL A 126 -10.96 4.23 33.54
CA VAL A 126 -11.04 3.87 34.97
C VAL A 126 -12.30 4.43 35.64
N THR A 127 -12.94 5.41 34.99
CA THR A 127 -14.22 5.99 35.40
C THR A 127 -15.38 5.08 34.99
N GLY A 128 -16.17 4.62 35.97
CA GLY A 128 -17.35 3.77 35.73
C GLY A 128 -17.14 2.28 36.00
N ILE A 129 -16.01 1.86 36.60
CA ILE A 129 -15.84 0.50 37.09
C ILE A 129 -16.73 0.32 38.34
N VAL A 130 -17.86 -0.38 38.19
CA VAL A 130 -18.69 -0.80 39.33
C VAL A 130 -17.90 -1.86 40.10
N GLY A 131 -17.44 -1.52 41.31
CA GLY A 131 -16.74 -2.46 42.20
C GLY A 131 -15.53 -1.92 42.98
N LYS A 132 -15.26 -0.61 42.95
CA LYS A 132 -14.43 0.07 43.95
C LYS A 132 -15.11 1.34 44.43
#